data_AF-L9XKQ4-F1
#
_entry.id   AF-L9XKQ4-F1
#
_cell.length_a   1.000
_cell.length_b   1.000
_cell.length_c   1.000
_cell.angle_alpha   90.00
_cell.angle_beta   90.00
_cell.angle_gamma   90.00
#
_symmetry.space_group_name_H-M   'P 1'
#
loop_
_entity.id
_entity.type
_entity.pdbx_description
1 polymer ?
#
loop_
_entity_poly.entity_id
_entity_poly.type
_entity_poly.pdbx_seq_one_letter_code
_entity_poly.pdbx_strand_id
1 'polypeptide(L)' 'MSWSESESRIVAVCRACESVFVSEQRPDGTIRPIGVSEECTCGNGDFKRVAPSGDGETPGTDDDPSERSASSMVRPPSD' A
#
# COMPACT_ATOMS: atom_id res chain seq x y z
N MET A 1 -13.81 -14.95 5.56
CA MET A 1 -12.62 -14.63 4.76
C MET A 1 -11.45 -14.61 5.72
N SER A 2 -10.54 -15.58 5.61
CA SER A 2 -9.39 -15.69 6.50
C SER A 2 -8.38 -14.61 6.09
N TRP A 3 -8.33 -13.51 6.85
CA TRP A 3 -7.21 -12.58 6.75
C TRP A 3 -6.03 -13.30 7.39
N SER A 4 -5.19 -13.92 6.56
CA SER A 4 -3.93 -14.47 7.04
C SER A 4 -3.07 -13.30 7.51
N GLU A 5 -2.44 -13.48 8.67
CA GLU A 5 -1.62 -12.49 9.36
C GLU A 5 -0.77 -11.64 8.41
N SER A 6 -0.75 -10.34 8.71
CA SER A 6 -0.48 -9.21 7.81
C SER A 6 1.00 -9.02 7.47
N GLU A 7 1.67 -10.07 7.01
CA GLU A 7 3.05 -9.95 6.52
C GLU A 7 3.03 -9.18 5.20
N SER A 8 3.37 -7.90 5.30
CA SER A 8 3.37 -6.99 4.15
C SER A 8 4.71 -7.12 3.44
N ARG A 9 4.68 -7.54 2.16
CA ARG A 9 5.88 -7.51 1.32
C ARG A 9 6.24 -6.06 1.02
N ILE A 10 7.46 -5.69 1.37
CA ILE A 10 8.00 -4.36 1.20
C ILE A 10 9.35 -4.43 0.49
N VAL A 11 9.82 -3.28 0.01
CA VAL A 11 11.21 -3.11 -0.39
C VAL A 11 11.96 -2.44 0.76
N ALA A 12 13.13 -2.94 1.09
CA ALA A 12 13.98 -2.38 2.12
C ALA A 12 15.41 -2.17 1.60
N VAL A 13 16.10 -1.20 2.18
CA VAL A 13 17.49 -0.87 1.85
C VAL A 13 18.36 -1.04 3.08
N CYS A 14 19.53 -1.65 2.92
CA CYS A 14 20.53 -1.68 3.98
C CYS A 14 21.09 -0.29 4.23
N ARG A 15 21.15 0.16 5.49
CA ARG A 15 21.67 1.50 5.83
C ARG A 15 23.19 1.63 5.70
N ALA A 16 23.93 0.53 5.71
CA ALA A 16 25.40 0.56 5.66
C ALA A 16 25.97 0.54 4.25
N CYS A 17 25.38 -0.23 3.34
CA CYS A 17 25.90 -0.40 1.98
C CYS A 17 24.88 -0.03 0.89
N GLU A 18 23.68 0.42 1.28
CA GLU A 18 22.63 0.89 0.36
C GLU A 18 22.11 -0.19 -0.62
N SER A 19 22.40 -1.47 -0.34
CA SER A 19 21.85 -2.60 -1.09
C SER A 19 20.34 -2.73 -0.87
N VAL A 20 19.62 -3.02 -1.96
CA VAL A 20 18.15 -3.14 -1.99
C VAL A 20 17.72 -4.61 -1.90
N PHE A 21 16.75 -4.91 -1.04
CA PHE A 21 16.20 -6.24 -0.83
C PHE A 21 14.68 -6.22 -0.83
N VAL A 22 14.09 -7.33 -1.28
CA VAL A 22 12.68 -7.62 -1.03
C VAL A 22 12.58 -8.22 0.37
N SER A 23 11.71 -7.66 1.20
CA SER A 23 11.60 -8.01 2.62
C SER A 23 10.14 -8.16 3.02
N GLU A 24 9.90 -8.92 4.07
CA GLU A 24 8.62 -8.96 4.78
C GLU A 24 8.69 -8.00 5.98
N GLN A 25 7.66 -7.19 6.16
CA GLN A 25 7.44 -6.42 7.37
C GLN A 25 6.41 -7.14 8.24
N ARG A 26 6.84 -7.50 9.45
CA ARG A 26 5.96 -8.09 10.47
C ARG A 26 5.08 -7.01 11.12
N PRO A 27 3.96 -7.41 11.78
CA PRO A 27 3.07 -6.47 12.47
C PRO A 27 3.75 -5.65 13.57
N ASP A 28 4.80 -6.19 14.18
CA ASP A 28 5.62 -5.51 15.19
C ASP A 28 6.60 -4.47 14.59
N GLY A 29 6.68 -4.38 13.26
CA GLY A 29 7.55 -3.45 12.54
C GLY A 29 8.91 -4.03 12.14
N THR A 30 9.26 -5.23 12.60
CA THR A 30 10.49 -5.93 12.18
C THR A 30 10.49 -6.16 10.68
N ILE A 31 11.64 -5.90 10.05
CA ILE A 31 11.88 -6.13 8.62
C ILE A 31 12.82 -7.32 8.48
N ARG A 32 12.40 -8.35 7.75
CA ARG A 32 13.27 -9.50 7.42
C ARG A 32 13.43 -9.65 5.91
N PRO A 33 14.67 -9.72 5.38
CA PRO A 33 14.90 -10.05 3.99
C PRO A 33 14.33 -11.42 3.61
N ILE A 34 13.73 -11.51 2.42
CA ILE A 34 13.20 -12.76 1.88
C ILE A 34 14.26 -13.41 0.98
N GLY A 35 14.54 -14.70 1.19
CA GLY A 35 15.43 -15.48 0.32
C GLY A 35 16.93 -15.24 0.52
N VAL A 36 17.31 -14.46 1.54
CA VAL A 36 18.70 -14.25 1.97
C VAL A 36 18.80 -14.38 3.49
N SER A 37 20.01 -14.27 4.04
CA SER A 37 20.25 -14.20 5.48
C SER A 37 19.53 -13.02 6.14
N GLU A 38 19.34 -13.09 7.46
CA GLU A 38 18.81 -11.97 8.25
C GLU A 38 19.72 -10.74 8.19
N GLU A 39 20.99 -10.95 7.88
CA GLU A 39 22.00 -9.92 7.68
C GLU A 39 22.20 -9.66 6.19
N CYS A 40 22.46 -8.40 5.85
CA CYS A 40 22.93 -8.02 4.53
C CYS A 40 24.29 -8.64 4.24
N THR A 41 24.64 -8.82 2.97
CA THR A 41 25.95 -9.34 2.52
C THR A 41 27.16 -8.53 3.03
N CYS A 42 26.94 -7.30 3.49
CA CYS A 42 27.97 -6.47 4.11
C CYS A 42 28.21 -6.79 5.60
N GLY A 43 27.42 -7.68 6.19
CA GLY A 43 27.47 -8.02 7.63
C GLY A 43 26.63 -7.11 8.52
N ASN A 44 25.73 -6.29 7.96
CA ASN A 44 24.83 -5.43 8.75
C ASN A 44 23.37 -5.92 8.64
N GLY A 45 22.63 -5.93 9.75
CA GLY A 45 21.19 -6.24 9.84
C GLY A 45 20.27 -5.01 9.87
N ASP A 46 20.80 -3.79 9.73
CA ASP A 46 20.00 -2.57 9.74
C ASP A 46 19.38 -2.25 8.37
N PHE A 47 18.06 -2.43 8.28
CA PHE A 47 17.27 -2.16 7.08
C PHE A 47 16.28 -1.00 7.28
N LYS A 48 16.04 -0.25 6.20
CA LYS A 48 15.01 0.80 6.14
C LYS A 48 14.01 0.47 5.04
N ARG A 49 12.71 0.46 5.35
CA ARG A 49 11.64 0.36 4.36
C ARG A 49 11.71 1.52 3.37
N VAL A 50 11.62 1.22 2.08
CA VAL A 50 11.32 2.17 1.01
C VAL A 50 9.81 2.24 0.88
N ALA A 51 9.24 3.41 1.17
CA ALA A 51 7.84 3.66 0.82
C ALA A 51 7.80 3.97 -0.70
N PRO A 52 6.95 3.31 -1.50
CA PRO A 52 6.57 3.88 -2.78
C PRO A 52 5.97 5.26 -2.50
N SER A 53 6.35 6.26 -3.29
CA SER A 53 5.97 7.66 -3.06
C SER A 53 4.47 7.97 -3.28
N GLY A 54 3.56 6.99 -3.15
CA GLY A 54 2.18 7.12 -3.62
C GLY A 54 1.11 6.27 -2.93
N ASP A 55 1.31 5.78 -1.70
CA ASP A 55 0.26 5.03 -0.98
C ASP A 55 0.07 5.58 0.44
N GLY A 56 -0.12 6.90 0.53
CA GLY A 56 -0.75 7.55 1.67
C GLY A 56 -2.06 8.13 1.18
N GLU A 57 -3.17 7.51 1.60
CA GLU A 57 -4.55 8.00 1.44
C GLU A 57 -5.12 7.87 0.01
N THR A 58 -5.93 6.85 -0.22
CA THR A 58 -7.18 7.08 -0.97
C THR A 58 -8.16 7.63 0.07
N PRO A 59 -8.42 8.96 0.13
CA PRO A 59 -9.64 9.42 0.78
C PRO A 59 -10.77 8.75 0.02
N GLY A 60 -11.66 8.06 0.75
CA GLY A 60 -12.79 7.38 0.15
C GLY A 60 -13.50 8.33 -0.81
N THR A 61 -13.49 7.99 -2.10
CA THR A 61 -14.56 8.43 -2.98
C THR A 61 -15.76 7.58 -2.57
N ASP A 62 -16.46 8.04 -1.54
CA ASP A 62 -17.91 7.92 -1.49
C ASP A 62 -18.42 8.59 -2.78
N ASP A 63 -18.39 7.83 -3.88
CA ASP A 63 -19.20 8.12 -5.06
C ASP A 63 -20.64 7.82 -4.64
N ASP A 64 -21.24 8.82 -3.99
CA ASP A 64 -22.63 8.84 -3.55
C ASP A 64 -23.57 8.63 -4.75
N PRO A 65 -24.34 7.54 -4.78
CA PRO A 65 -25.33 7.32 -5.82
C PRO A 65 -26.66 8.02 -5.47
N SER A 66 -26.69 9.30 -5.10
CA SER A 66 -27.97 9.99 -4.77
C SER A 66 -28.60 10.80 -5.91
N GLU A 67 -27.96 10.99 -7.07
CA GLU A 67 -28.54 11.79 -8.16
C GLU A 67 -29.32 10.95 -9.21
N ARG A 68 -30.02 9.89 -8.78
CA ARG A 68 -31.07 9.24 -9.61
C ARG A 68 -32.41 9.23 -8.90
N SER A 69 -32.85 10.36 -8.37
CA SER A 69 -34.27 10.62 -8.09
C SER A 69 -34.56 12.11 -7.91
N ALA A 70 -34.81 12.82 -9.02
CA ALA A 70 -35.85 13.87 -9.17
C ALA A 70 -35.52 14.88 -10.30
N SER A 71 -35.79 14.49 -11.55
CA SER A 71 -36.23 15.43 -12.58
C SER A 71 -37.41 14.74 -13.27
N SER A 72 -38.59 14.68 -12.65
CA SER A 72 -39.56 15.77 -12.63
C SER A 72 -39.59 16.55 -13.95
N MET A 73 -40.46 16.09 -14.84
CA MET A 73 -41.40 16.93 -15.60
C MET A 73 -40.84 18.22 -16.23
N VAL A 74 -40.42 18.16 -17.50
CA VAL A 74 -40.73 19.27 -18.41
C VAL A 74 -41.12 18.72 -19.79
N ARG A 75 -42.36 18.97 -20.20
CA ARG A 75 -42.85 18.74 -21.57
C ARG A 75 -42.28 19.84 -22.48
N PRO A 76 -41.69 19.53 -23.64
CA PRO A 76 -41.50 20.55 -24.68
C PRO A 76 -42.80 20.76 -25.50
N PRO A 77 -43.00 21.96 -26.08
CA PRO A 77 -44.23 22.33 -26.78
C PRO A 77 -44.36 21.64 -28.14
N SER A 78 -45.62 21.41 -28.54
CA SER A 78 -46.00 20.93 -29.86
C SER A 78 -45.69 21.97 -30.95
N ASP A 79 -45.09 21.52 -32.05
CA ASP A 79 -45.21 22.12 -33.38
C ASP A 79 -45.76 21.03 -34.32
#